data_AF-R0KND6-F1
#
_entry.id   AF-R0KND6-F1
#
_cell.length_a   1.000
_cell.length_b   1.000
_cell.length_c   1.000
_cell.angle_alpha   90.00
_cell.angle_beta   90.00
_cell.angle_gamma   90.00
#
_symmetry.space_group_name_H-M   'P 1'
#
loop_
_entity.id
_entity.type
_entity.pdbx_description
1 polymer ?
#
loop_
_entity_poly.entity_id
_entity_poly.type
_entity_poly.pdbx_seq_one_letter_code
_entity_poly.pdbx_strand_id
1 'polypeptide(L)'
;MAIAPPNRTTTTTSQHFLTVPTSTHLSPTTPSITSSPLFSAPTHDIAMLHDIHTLLDRIFVRNRNQHRRSTWWKALHGFRKQMALLLADLQDKQVREVERRRKVEARLRAWDAKGEVHAWYFQFSQLVAVGPFSMLGLVLVASVARVCRITGITAVYEQIASAEVKSVLDASNELALAGKYGAVLGEAEGCDEGVVIARENEDE
;
A
#
# COMPACT_ATOMS: atom_id res chain seq x y z
N MET A 1 -33.03 -2.13 -66.09
CA MET A 1 -33.38 -0.90 -65.34
C MET A 1 -32.50 -0.88 -64.10
N ALA A 2 -31.42 -0.08 -64.03
CA ALA A 2 -31.42 1.35 -63.67
C ALA A 2 -31.84 1.49 -62.18
N ILE A 3 -31.06 1.94 -61.18
CA ILE A 3 -30.17 3.12 -61.04
C ILE A 3 -29.41 3.02 -59.68
N ALA A 4 -28.22 3.61 -59.58
CA ALA A 4 -27.52 3.97 -58.33
C ALA A 4 -27.64 5.49 -58.06
N PRO A 5 -27.04 6.06 -57.00
CA PRO A 5 -27.35 6.12 -55.56
C PRO A 5 -28.02 7.48 -55.19
N PRO A 6 -28.15 7.98 -53.91
CA PRO A 6 -27.02 8.71 -53.28
C PRO A 6 -26.98 8.84 -51.72
N ASN A 7 -25.77 9.22 -51.27
CA ASN A 7 -25.37 10.16 -50.21
C ASN A 7 -25.55 9.96 -48.69
N ARG A 8 -24.37 9.98 -48.05
CA ARG A 8 -24.03 10.45 -46.70
C ARG A 8 -24.71 11.77 -46.33
N THR A 9 -25.16 11.86 -45.08
CA THR A 9 -25.15 13.12 -44.31
C THR A 9 -24.59 12.87 -42.92
N THR A 10 -23.57 13.67 -42.60
CA THR A 10 -22.88 13.80 -41.32
C THR A 10 -23.69 14.73 -40.41
N THR A 11 -23.95 14.32 -39.16
CA THR A 11 -24.44 15.24 -38.13
C THR A 11 -23.40 15.41 -37.05
N THR A 12 -22.76 16.58 -37.09
CA THR A 12 -21.85 17.17 -36.11
C THR A 12 -22.60 17.43 -34.80
N THR A 13 -22.24 16.75 -33.72
CA THR A 13 -22.61 17.16 -32.35
C THR A 13 -21.37 17.77 -31.72
N SER A 14 -21.41 19.08 -31.57
CA SER A 14 -20.39 19.91 -30.94
C SER A 14 -20.45 19.70 -29.43
N GLN A 15 -19.47 19.01 -28.84
CA GLN A 15 -19.27 19.01 -27.39
C GLN A 15 -18.17 20.00 -27.05
N HIS A 16 -18.58 21.11 -26.45
CA HIS A 16 -17.70 22.12 -25.88
C HIS A 16 -16.89 21.49 -24.73
N PHE A 17 -15.58 21.53 -24.90
CA PHE A 17 -14.59 21.27 -23.86
C PHE A 17 -14.71 22.33 -22.75
N LEU A 18 -14.99 21.91 -21.53
CA LEU A 18 -14.65 22.65 -20.33
C LEU A 18 -13.37 22.03 -19.76
N THR A 19 -12.25 22.66 -20.09
CA THR A 19 -10.92 22.32 -19.59
C THR A 19 -10.84 22.78 -18.13
N VAL A 20 -10.94 21.83 -17.20
CA VAL A 20 -10.57 22.05 -15.80
C VAL A 20 -9.03 22.12 -15.75
N PRO A 21 -8.42 23.17 -15.18
CA PRO A 21 -6.98 23.20 -14.97
C PRO A 21 -6.64 22.21 -13.85
N THR A 22 -6.19 21.01 -14.23
CA THR A 22 -5.59 20.05 -13.30
C THR A 22 -4.30 20.65 -12.75
N SER A 23 -4.38 21.12 -11.51
CA SER A 23 -3.24 21.57 -10.73
C SER A 23 -2.23 20.42 -10.61
N THR A 24 -1.00 20.68 -11.04
CA THR A 24 0.16 19.79 -10.93
C THR A 24 0.51 19.62 -9.45
N HIS A 25 -0.18 18.71 -8.75
CA HIS A 25 0.24 18.29 -7.43
C HIS A 25 1.42 17.33 -7.59
N LEU A 26 2.60 17.75 -7.14
CA LEU A 26 3.80 16.95 -7.01
C LEU A 26 3.43 15.61 -6.34
N SER A 27 3.68 14.51 -7.06
CA SER A 27 3.45 13.16 -6.56
C SER A 27 4.20 12.97 -5.24
N PRO A 28 3.55 12.51 -4.16
CA PRO A 28 4.26 12.10 -2.96
C PRO A 28 5.19 10.95 -3.33
N THR A 29 6.45 11.06 -2.94
CA THR A 29 7.45 10.01 -3.11
C THR A 29 6.93 8.74 -2.46
N THR A 30 6.46 7.79 -3.26
CA THR A 30 6.02 6.48 -2.76
C THR A 30 7.25 5.81 -2.14
N PRO A 31 7.18 5.37 -0.87
CA PRO A 31 8.31 4.72 -0.23
C PRO A 31 8.60 3.41 -0.97
N SER A 32 9.77 3.34 -1.62
CA SER A 32 10.18 2.17 -2.40
C SER A 32 10.89 1.17 -1.49
N ILE A 33 10.51 -0.11 -1.57
CA ILE A 33 11.22 -1.18 -0.88
C ILE A 33 12.68 -1.19 -1.33
N THR A 34 13.57 -0.89 -0.38
CA THR A 34 15.01 -0.78 -0.60
C THR A 34 15.71 -1.93 0.13
N SER A 35 16.79 -2.45 -0.44
CA SER A 35 17.56 -3.56 0.17
C SER A 35 18.52 -3.13 1.29
N SER A 36 18.78 -1.84 1.44
CA SER A 36 19.64 -1.21 2.46
C SER A 36 19.48 -1.74 3.90
N PRO A 37 18.27 -1.87 4.48
CA PRO A 37 18.11 -2.38 5.84
C PRO A 37 18.64 -3.81 6.01
N LEU A 38 18.53 -4.64 4.97
CA LEU A 38 18.95 -6.03 5.02
C LEU A 38 20.47 -6.19 4.86
N PHE A 39 21.14 -5.32 4.10
CA PHE A 39 22.61 -5.31 4.00
C PHE A 39 23.31 -4.58 5.15
N SER A 40 22.60 -3.68 5.82
CA SER A 40 23.04 -3.06 7.08
C SER A 40 22.69 -3.91 8.31
N ALA A 41 21.99 -5.03 8.12
CA ALA A 41 21.51 -5.85 9.22
C ALA A 41 22.69 -6.49 9.99
N PRO A 42 22.62 -6.56 11.33
CA PRO A 42 23.57 -7.28 12.15
C PRO A 42 23.73 -8.74 11.68
N THR A 43 24.93 -9.31 11.83
CA THR A 43 25.20 -10.73 11.54
C THR A 43 24.21 -11.68 12.24
N HIS A 44 23.72 -11.28 13.42
CA HIS A 44 22.67 -11.98 14.14
C HIS A 44 21.36 -12.12 13.34
N ASP A 45 20.89 -11.07 12.68
CA ASP A 45 19.64 -11.11 11.90
C ASP A 45 19.76 -12.04 10.69
N ILE A 46 20.94 -12.11 10.07
CA ILE A 46 21.22 -13.08 8.98
C ILE A 46 21.19 -14.52 9.52
N ALA A 47 21.79 -14.76 10.69
CA ALA A 47 21.71 -16.07 11.34
C ALA A 47 20.26 -16.46 11.68
N MET A 48 19.45 -15.51 12.16
CA MET A 48 18.03 -15.74 12.39
C MET A 48 17.27 -16.14 11.12
N LEU A 49 17.58 -15.55 9.96
CA LEU A 49 16.97 -15.96 8.68
C LEU A 49 17.31 -17.42 8.33
N HIS A 50 18.54 -17.86 8.61
CA HIS A 50 18.93 -19.26 8.47
C HIS A 50 18.14 -20.17 9.40
N ASP A 51 18.02 -19.81 10.68
CA ASP A 51 17.27 -20.58 11.68
C ASP A 51 15.78 -20.72 11.29
N ILE A 52 15.17 -19.63 10.81
CA ILE A 52 13.80 -19.63 10.31
C ILE A 52 13.68 -20.56 9.11
N HIS A 53 14.59 -20.48 8.14
CA HIS A 53 14.57 -21.37 6.98
C HIS A 53 14.69 -22.85 7.41
N THR A 54 15.62 -23.18 8.32
CA THR A 54 15.75 -24.55 8.86
C THR A 54 14.50 -25.00 9.62
N LEU A 55 13.84 -24.11 10.36
CA LEU A 55 12.57 -24.41 11.03
C LEU A 55 11.46 -24.71 10.02
N LEU A 56 11.28 -23.85 9.01
CA LEU A 56 10.32 -24.04 7.93
C LEU A 56 10.59 -25.36 7.20
N ASP A 57 11.86 -25.73 7.05
CA ASP A 57 12.25 -26.96 6.41
C ASP A 57 11.79 -28.20 7.17
N ARG A 58 12.02 -28.22 8.49
CA ARG A 58 11.59 -29.30 9.36
C ARG A 58 10.08 -29.43 9.41
N ILE A 59 9.37 -28.30 9.51
CA ILE A 59 7.90 -28.25 9.46
C ILE A 59 7.41 -28.81 8.13
N PHE A 60 8.05 -28.44 7.02
CA PHE A 60 7.67 -28.87 5.68
C PHE A 60 7.93 -30.36 5.43
N VAL A 61 8.95 -30.96 6.02
CA VAL A 61 9.15 -32.42 5.89
C VAL A 61 8.10 -33.16 6.74
N ARG A 62 7.89 -32.73 7.99
CA ARG A 62 6.96 -33.39 8.92
C ARG A 62 5.51 -33.40 8.44
N ASN A 63 5.06 -32.28 7.87
CA ASN A 63 3.66 -32.08 7.49
C ASN A 63 3.37 -32.45 6.02
N ARG A 64 4.39 -32.95 5.29
CA ARG A 64 4.29 -33.23 3.85
C ARG A 64 3.21 -34.24 3.52
N ASN A 65 3.04 -35.28 4.32
CA ASN A 65 2.12 -36.36 3.97
C ASN A 65 0.66 -36.07 4.37
N GLN A 66 0.45 -35.14 5.30
CA GLN A 66 -0.88 -34.86 5.86
C GLN A 66 -1.59 -33.70 5.16
N HIS A 67 -0.84 -32.74 4.59
CA HIS A 67 -1.41 -31.45 4.19
C HIS A 67 -1.19 -31.05 2.72
N ARG A 68 -0.81 -31.99 1.84
CA ARG A 68 -0.50 -31.70 0.41
C ARG A 68 -1.59 -30.92 -0.32
N ARG A 69 -2.86 -31.13 0.05
CA ARG A 69 -4.03 -30.53 -0.61
C ARG A 69 -4.46 -29.21 0.03
N SER A 70 -3.94 -28.86 1.21
CA SER A 70 -4.32 -27.65 1.94
C SER A 70 -3.76 -26.39 1.26
N THR A 71 -4.49 -25.28 1.32
CA THR A 71 -4.06 -24.01 0.74
C THR A 71 -2.88 -23.41 1.49
N TRP A 72 -2.90 -23.48 2.83
CA TRP A 72 -1.79 -23.04 3.68
C TRP A 72 -0.50 -23.81 3.40
N TRP A 73 -0.59 -25.06 2.94
CA TRP A 73 0.58 -25.86 2.55
C TRP A 73 1.29 -25.29 1.32
N LYS A 74 0.50 -24.86 0.32
CA LYS A 74 1.04 -24.22 -0.89
C LYS A 74 1.69 -22.88 -0.53
N ALA A 75 1.07 -22.11 0.36
CA ALA A 75 1.63 -20.88 0.91
C ALA A 75 2.96 -21.14 1.64
N LEU A 76 3.03 -22.16 2.50
CA LEU A 76 4.26 -22.57 3.19
C LEU A 76 5.35 -22.98 2.19
N HIS A 77 5.00 -23.75 1.17
CA HIS A 77 5.95 -24.16 0.15
C HIS A 77 6.52 -22.96 -0.63
N GLY A 78 5.66 -22.03 -1.03
CA GLY A 78 6.04 -20.78 -1.68
C GLY A 78 6.96 -19.93 -0.79
N PHE A 79 6.54 -19.71 0.46
CA PHE A 79 7.31 -18.93 1.43
C PHE A 79 8.71 -19.53 1.67
N ARG A 80 8.79 -20.86 1.91
CA ARG A 80 10.06 -21.57 2.06
C ARG A 80 10.96 -21.40 0.83
N LYS A 81 10.41 -21.54 -0.38
CA LYS A 81 11.17 -21.38 -1.63
C LYS A 81 11.71 -19.96 -1.76
N GLN A 82 10.91 -18.95 -1.45
CA GLN A 82 11.33 -17.55 -1.49
C GLN A 82 12.42 -17.25 -0.45
N MET A 83 12.34 -17.85 0.74
CA MET A 83 13.40 -17.80 1.76
C MET A 83 14.71 -18.43 1.27
N ALA A 84 14.65 -19.61 0.67
CA ALA A 84 15.84 -20.27 0.10
C ALA A 84 16.50 -19.40 -0.98
N LEU A 85 15.70 -18.79 -1.86
CA LEU A 85 16.21 -17.90 -2.91
C LEU A 85 16.80 -16.61 -2.35
N LEU A 86 16.18 -16.00 -1.35
CA LEU A 86 16.71 -14.83 -0.67
C LEU A 86 18.06 -15.13 -0.02
N LEU A 87 18.18 -16.24 0.70
CA LEU A 87 19.43 -16.66 1.33
C LEU A 87 20.52 -16.96 0.30
N ALA A 88 20.17 -17.61 -0.81
CA ALA A 88 21.10 -17.88 -1.90
C ALA A 88 21.65 -16.57 -2.50
N ASP A 89 20.77 -15.59 -2.79
CA ASP A 89 21.20 -14.29 -3.28
C ASP A 89 22.09 -13.56 -2.27
N LEU A 90 21.83 -13.69 -0.96
CA LEU A 90 22.65 -13.04 0.07
C LEU A 90 24.04 -13.64 0.22
N GLN A 91 24.14 -14.96 0.05
CA GLN A 91 25.38 -15.70 0.18
C GLN A 91 26.20 -15.75 -1.11
N ASP A 92 25.66 -15.26 -2.23
CA ASP A 92 26.36 -15.25 -3.51
C ASP A 92 27.54 -14.26 -3.47
N LYS A 93 28.72 -14.80 -3.17
CA LYS A 93 30.00 -14.08 -3.13
C LYS A 93 30.64 -13.95 -4.52
N GLN A 94 30.14 -14.67 -5.53
CA GLN A 94 30.68 -14.62 -6.90
C GLN A 94 30.21 -13.34 -7.61
N VAL A 95 29.02 -12.86 -7.26
CA VAL A 95 28.43 -11.66 -7.84
C VAL A 95 28.91 -10.40 -7.10
N ARG A 96 29.19 -9.33 -7.87
CA ARG A 96 29.55 -8.02 -7.31
C ARG A 96 28.48 -7.56 -6.33
N GLU A 97 28.89 -6.96 -5.22
CA GLU A 97 27.97 -6.53 -4.16
C GLU A 97 26.82 -5.64 -4.66
N VAL A 98 27.11 -4.72 -5.57
CA VAL A 98 26.10 -3.83 -6.17
C VAL A 98 25.02 -4.61 -6.91
N GLU A 99 25.41 -5.62 -7.68
CA GLU A 99 24.48 -6.46 -8.42
C GLU A 99 23.70 -7.40 -7.50
N ARG A 100 24.35 -7.91 -6.45
CA ARG A 100 23.70 -8.69 -5.39
C ARG A 100 22.59 -7.89 -4.70
N ARG A 101 22.88 -6.64 -4.32
CA ARG A 101 21.90 -5.71 -3.73
C ARG A 101 20.70 -5.51 -4.65
N ARG A 102 20.96 -5.27 -5.94
CA ARG A 102 19.91 -5.11 -6.96
C ARG A 102 19.03 -6.36 -7.12
N LYS A 103 19.61 -7.56 -7.10
CA LYS A 103 18.86 -8.83 -7.18
C LYS A 103 17.95 -9.01 -5.97
N VAL A 104 18.47 -8.77 -4.76
CA VAL A 104 17.68 -8.84 -3.52
C VAL A 104 16.54 -7.82 -3.55
N GLU A 105 16.81 -6.59 -3.94
CA GLU A 105 15.79 -5.53 -4.03
C GLU A 105 14.70 -5.86 -5.06
N ALA A 106 15.08 -6.35 -6.24
CA ALA A 106 14.13 -6.79 -7.26
C ALA A 106 13.24 -7.93 -6.75
N ARG A 107 13.79 -8.84 -5.94
CA ARG A 107 13.03 -9.93 -5.31
C ARG A 107 12.04 -9.40 -4.27
N LEU A 108 12.45 -8.48 -3.39
CA LEU A 108 11.56 -7.88 -2.40
C LEU A 108 10.43 -7.10 -3.07
N ARG A 109 10.73 -6.34 -4.14
CA ARG A 109 9.70 -5.69 -4.97
C ARG A 109 8.76 -6.69 -5.64
N ALA A 110 9.27 -7.83 -6.10
CA ALA A 110 8.43 -8.87 -6.68
C ALA A 110 7.49 -9.52 -5.65
N TRP A 111 7.90 -9.63 -4.39
CA TRP A 111 7.01 -10.13 -3.33
C TRP A 111 5.85 -9.17 -3.06
N ASP A 112 6.14 -7.87 -3.06
CA ASP A 112 5.13 -6.83 -2.86
C ASP A 112 4.19 -6.71 -4.06
N ALA A 113 4.73 -6.61 -5.27
CA ALA A 113 3.95 -6.49 -6.51
C ALA A 113 3.00 -7.68 -6.74
N LYS A 114 3.38 -8.88 -6.26
CA LYS A 114 2.55 -10.09 -6.34
C LYS A 114 1.65 -10.28 -5.12
N GLY A 115 1.78 -9.44 -4.08
CA GLY A 115 1.08 -9.61 -2.81
C GLY A 115 1.40 -10.94 -2.11
N GLU A 116 2.56 -11.54 -2.37
CA GLU A 116 2.93 -12.86 -1.84
C GLU A 116 2.98 -12.83 -0.31
N VAL A 117 3.49 -11.74 0.28
CA VAL A 117 3.56 -11.56 1.74
C VAL A 117 2.18 -11.55 2.38
N HIS A 118 1.24 -10.78 1.81
CA HIS A 118 -0.12 -10.70 2.32
C HIS A 118 -0.85 -12.03 2.18
N ALA A 119 -0.66 -12.73 1.04
CA ALA A 119 -1.23 -14.05 0.82
C ALA A 119 -0.73 -15.07 1.86
N TRP A 120 0.57 -15.10 2.17
CA TRP A 120 1.10 -15.99 3.21
C TRP A 120 0.54 -15.66 4.58
N TYR A 121 0.54 -14.37 4.96
CA TYR A 121 0.00 -13.92 6.23
C TYR A 121 -1.47 -14.30 6.41
N PHE A 122 -2.29 -14.07 5.38
CA PHE A 122 -3.71 -14.40 5.39
C PHE A 122 -3.94 -15.91 5.53
N GLN A 123 -3.26 -16.74 4.74
CA GLN A 123 -3.41 -18.20 4.80
C GLN A 123 -2.95 -18.77 6.15
N PHE A 124 -1.89 -18.22 6.74
CA PHE A 124 -1.44 -18.65 8.07
C PHE A 124 -2.35 -18.15 9.18
N SER A 125 -2.93 -16.96 9.06
CA SER A 125 -3.94 -16.44 9.99
C SER A 125 -5.23 -17.28 9.95
N GLN A 126 -5.65 -17.72 8.76
CA GLN A 126 -6.74 -18.69 8.65
C GLN A 126 -6.42 -20.01 9.37
N LEU A 127 -5.19 -20.51 9.25
CA LEU A 127 -4.75 -21.71 9.96
C LEU A 127 -4.85 -21.53 11.49
N VAL A 128 -4.58 -20.32 12.01
CA VAL A 128 -4.80 -19.97 13.42
C VAL A 128 -6.27 -20.01 13.79
N ALA A 129 -7.14 -19.46 12.93
CA ALA A 129 -8.58 -19.40 13.17
C ALA A 129 -9.26 -20.78 13.15
N VAL A 130 -8.72 -21.75 12.41
CA VAL A 130 -9.33 -23.08 12.25
C VAL A 130 -9.29 -23.93 13.54
N GLY A 131 -8.30 -23.74 14.42
CA GLY A 131 -8.25 -24.37 15.76
C GLY A 131 -7.26 -25.54 15.91
N PRO A 132 -7.47 -26.70 15.25
CA PRO A 132 -6.63 -27.90 15.42
C PRO A 132 -5.13 -27.70 15.15
N PHE A 133 -4.77 -26.70 14.34
CA PHE A 133 -3.39 -26.39 13.97
C PHE A 133 -2.97 -24.98 14.40
N SER A 134 -3.66 -24.37 15.37
CA SER A 134 -3.43 -22.96 15.72
C SER A 134 -2.00 -22.68 16.16
N MET A 135 -1.37 -23.59 16.91
CA MET A 135 0.03 -23.43 17.32
C MET A 135 0.99 -23.40 16.13
N LEU A 136 0.75 -24.22 15.11
CA LEU A 136 1.53 -24.16 13.88
C LEU A 136 1.29 -22.85 13.14
N GLY A 137 0.04 -22.42 13.04
CA GLY A 137 -0.33 -21.13 12.45
C GLY A 137 0.39 -19.96 13.12
N LEU A 138 0.43 -19.91 14.46
CA LEU A 138 1.12 -18.87 15.22
C LEU A 138 2.62 -18.83 14.92
N VAL A 139 3.27 -20.00 14.85
CA VAL A 139 4.70 -20.09 14.49
C VAL A 139 4.96 -19.58 13.06
N LEU A 140 4.07 -19.88 12.12
CA LEU A 140 4.19 -19.44 10.72
C LEU A 140 3.96 -17.93 10.59
N VAL A 141 2.94 -17.38 11.24
CA VAL A 141 2.68 -15.93 11.28
C VAL A 141 3.87 -15.19 11.93
N ALA A 142 4.38 -15.70 13.05
CA ALA A 142 5.55 -15.11 13.72
C ALA A 142 6.81 -15.16 12.85
N SER A 143 7.00 -16.24 12.07
CA SER A 143 8.11 -16.37 11.13
C SER A 143 8.01 -15.35 9.99
N VAL A 144 6.81 -15.16 9.41
CA VAL A 144 6.58 -14.13 8.38
C VAL A 144 6.86 -12.74 8.95
N ALA A 145 6.31 -12.41 10.12
CA ALA A 145 6.54 -11.12 10.77
C ALA A 145 8.03 -10.83 11.01
N ARG A 146 8.76 -11.83 11.50
CA ARG A 146 10.20 -11.70 11.76
C ARG A 146 11.00 -11.50 10.47
N VAL A 147 10.67 -12.21 9.40
CA VAL A 147 11.28 -12.03 8.08
C VAL A 147 10.98 -10.62 7.55
N CYS A 148 9.73 -10.18 7.60
CA CYS A 148 9.33 -8.84 7.15
C CYS A 148 10.02 -7.72 7.95
N ARG A 149 10.34 -7.95 9.23
CA ARG A 149 11.15 -7.02 10.04
C ARG A 149 12.58 -6.94 9.52
N ILE A 150 13.23 -8.09 9.32
CA ILE A 150 14.64 -8.16 8.90
C ILE A 150 14.83 -7.64 7.46
N THR A 151 13.87 -7.91 6.57
CA THR A 151 13.92 -7.40 5.20
C THR A 151 13.57 -5.91 5.08
N GLY A 152 13.13 -5.27 6.16
CA GLY A 152 12.70 -3.88 6.17
C GLY A 152 11.35 -3.63 5.47
N ILE A 153 10.68 -4.67 4.98
CA ILE A 153 9.36 -4.60 4.36
C ILE A 153 8.34 -3.99 5.35
N THR A 154 8.43 -4.33 6.63
CA THR A 154 7.50 -3.81 7.67
C THR A 154 7.63 -2.29 7.82
N ALA A 155 8.85 -1.75 7.79
CA ALA A 155 9.07 -0.30 7.90
C ALA A 155 8.50 0.45 6.68
N VAL A 156 8.54 -0.17 5.50
CA VAL A 156 7.94 0.41 4.29
C VAL A 156 6.41 0.40 4.40
N TYR A 157 5.80 -0.71 4.82
CA TYR A 157 4.34 -0.76 5.03
C TYR A 157 3.87 0.20 6.12
N GLU A 158 4.63 0.36 7.21
CA GLU A 158 4.30 1.34 8.27
C GLU A 158 4.35 2.78 7.75
N GLN A 159 5.34 3.12 6.91
CA GLN A 159 5.42 4.43 6.27
C GLN A 159 4.26 4.68 5.30
N ILE A 160 3.90 3.68 4.48
CA ILE A 160 2.75 3.77 3.56
C ILE A 160 1.47 3.96 4.36
N ALA A 161 1.23 3.11 5.37
CA ALA A 161 0.03 3.19 6.20
C ALA A 161 -0.07 4.52 6.96
N SER A 162 1.05 5.03 7.48
CA SER A 162 1.09 6.33 8.15
C SER A 162 0.78 7.47 7.19
N ALA A 163 1.25 7.40 5.95
CA ALA A 163 0.97 8.40 4.92
C ALA A 163 -0.51 8.39 4.50
N GLU A 164 -1.10 7.21 4.33
CA GLU A 164 -2.52 7.05 4.00
C GLU A 164 -3.42 7.56 5.13
N VAL A 165 -3.16 7.18 6.38
CA VAL A 165 -3.92 7.65 7.54
C VAL A 165 -3.81 9.16 7.68
N LYS A 166 -2.61 9.73 7.49
CA LYS A 166 -2.42 11.17 7.51
C LYS A 166 -3.22 11.86 6.40
N SER A 167 -3.21 11.33 5.18
CA SER A 167 -3.98 11.85 4.05
C SER A 167 -5.49 11.88 4.35
N VAL A 168 -6.02 10.80 4.95
CA VAL A 168 -7.43 10.72 5.35
C VAL A 168 -7.76 11.74 6.45
N LEU A 169 -6.88 11.91 7.44
CA LEU A 169 -7.05 12.90 8.51
C LEU A 169 -7.00 14.34 7.97
N ASP A 170 -6.06 14.63 7.07
CA ASP A 170 -5.92 15.94 6.42
C ASP A 170 -7.17 16.27 5.58
N ALA A 171 -7.67 15.33 4.79
CA ALA A 171 -8.92 15.49 4.02
C ALA A 171 -10.14 15.69 4.94
N SER A 172 -10.22 14.98 6.06
CA SER A 172 -11.28 15.18 7.06
C SER A 172 -11.19 16.55 7.72
N ASN A 173 -9.98 17.05 7.97
CA ASN A 173 -9.76 18.37 8.57
C ASN A 173 -10.13 19.49 7.59
N GLU A 174 -9.81 19.34 6.30
CA GLU A 174 -10.22 20.26 5.24
C GLU A 174 -11.75 20.32 5.10
N LEU A 175 -12.44 19.18 5.13
CA LEU A 175 -13.90 19.13 5.11
C LEU A 175 -14.52 19.77 6.36
N ALA A 176 -13.94 19.54 7.54
CA ALA A 176 -14.37 20.18 8.79
C ALA A 176 -14.16 21.71 8.75
N LEU A 177 -13.08 22.18 8.13
CA LEU A 177 -12.81 23.60 7.90
C LEU A 177 -13.86 24.18 6.94
N ALA A 178 -14.12 23.51 5.81
CA ALA A 178 -15.14 23.91 4.84
C ALA A 178 -16.54 23.99 5.46
N GLY A 179 -16.90 23.07 6.37
CA GLY A 179 -18.15 23.14 7.12
C GLY A 179 -18.24 24.32 8.08
N LYS A 180 -17.13 24.68 8.74
CA LYS A 180 -17.07 25.83 9.67
C LYS A 180 -17.11 27.18 8.95
N TYR A 181 -16.45 27.32 7.80
CA TYR A 181 -16.42 28.58 7.04
C TYR A 181 -17.51 28.70 5.98
N GLY A 182 -18.10 27.59 5.53
CA GLY A 182 -19.27 27.59 4.65
C GLY A 182 -20.51 28.17 5.34
N ALA A 183 -20.63 28.00 6.66
CA ALA A 183 -21.67 28.65 7.45
C ALA A 183 -21.44 30.17 7.63
N VAL A 184 -20.20 30.66 7.53
CA VAL A 184 -19.86 32.09 7.67
C VAL A 184 -20.07 32.86 6.37
N LEU A 185 -19.99 32.20 5.21
CA LEU A 185 -20.30 32.80 3.90
C LEU A 185 -21.76 32.63 3.48
N GLY A 186 -22.58 31.97 4.30
CA GLY A 186 -23.98 31.64 4.01
C GLY A 186 -25.02 32.69 4.42
N GLU A 187 -24.64 33.77 5.10
CA GLU A 187 -25.57 34.86 5.47
C GLU A 187 -24.97 36.21 5.09
N ALA A 188 -25.16 36.58 3.81
CA ALA A 188 -25.08 37.96 3.35
C ALA A 188 -26.48 38.52 3.05
N GLU A 189 -27.46 38.20 3.91
CA GLU A 189 -28.74 38.91 3.95
C GLU A 189 -28.89 39.52 5.34
N GLY A 190 -28.73 40.84 5.44
CA GLY A 190 -29.10 41.61 6.63
C GLY A 190 -27.95 42.29 7.38
N CYS A 191 -27.04 42.99 6.71
CA CYS A 191 -26.32 44.08 7.38
C CYS A 191 -27.29 45.27 7.51
N ASP A 192 -27.83 45.48 8.71
CA ASP A 192 -28.67 46.64 9.05
C ASP A 192 -27.86 47.94 8.90
N GLU A 193 -28.18 48.70 7.85
CA GLU A 193 -27.52 49.97 7.54
C GLU A 193 -28.18 51.08 8.38
N GLY A 194 -27.56 51.38 9.53
CA GLY A 194 -28.06 52.40 10.44
C GLY A 194 -28.17 53.79 9.79
N VAL A 195 -29.39 54.32 9.69
CA VAL A 195 -29.66 55.65 9.13
C VAL A 195 -29.39 56.74 10.17
N VAL A 196 -28.52 57.69 9.85
CA VAL A 196 -28.21 58.85 10.69
C VAL A 196 -29.30 59.92 10.53
N ILE A 197 -30.13 60.13 11.56
CA ILE A 197 -31.11 61.22 11.60
C ILE A 197 -30.41 62.50 12.07
N ALA A 198 -30.38 63.52 11.22
CA ALA A 198 -29.92 64.85 11.58
C ALA A 198 -30.92 65.51 12.54
N ARG A 199 -30.42 66.16 13.60
CA ARG A 199 -31.27 66.97 14.48
C ARG A 199 -31.56 68.30 13.79
N GLU A 200 -32.83 68.57 13.53
CA GLU A 200 -33.27 69.89 13.07
C GLU A 200 -33.06 70.88 14.22
N ASN A 201 -32.29 71.94 13.94
CA ASN A 201 -32.16 73.08 14.83
C ASN A 201 -33.45 73.90 14.72
N GLU A 202 -34.09 74.11 15.86
CA GLU A 202 -35.15 75.11 16.05
C GLU A 202 -34.55 76.49 15.77
N ASP A 203 -35.05 77.18 14.75
CA ASP A 203 -34.93 78.63 14.66
C ASP A 203 -36.29 79.21 14.25
N GLU A 204 -36.71 80.13 15.11
CA GLU A 204 -37.97 80.88 15.33
C GLU A 204 -38.80 81.37 14.13
#